data_AF-A0AAU4HK06-F1
#
_entry.id   AF-A0AAU4HK06-F1
#
_cell.length_a   1.000
_cell.length_b   1.000
_cell.length_c   1.000
_cell.angle_alpha   90.00
_cell.angle_beta   90.00
_cell.angle_gamma   90.00
#
_symmetry.space_group_name_H-M   'P 1'
#
loop_
_entity.id
_entity.type
_entity.pdbx_description
1 polymer ?
#
loop_
_entity_poly.entity_id
_entity_poly.type
_entity_poly.pdbx_seq_one_letter_code
_entity_poly.pdbx_strand_id
1 'polypeptide(L)'
;MSAATDGVYVYAILRSATALPKDAVGVGSPPAALRVIGQGLLEAVVSDAPPKLRARRRDLLAHQDLLMRLADDGPVLPMRFGMVAADEQTVLAQLAADESGYAATLDRLAGRIEINVKVLPAQNALEALVAEEKNVRQLRAAARRNPGYEASVRLGEAIAGALDRRAAAAGQHILRELAPAARAAAPGPEVPGCVLNESFLVDRAESEAFLSRAQSLGATFREHAEIRSVGPLPCYSFVSAQARPVLVGGK
;
A
#
# COMPACT_ATOMS: atom_id res chain seq x y z
N MET A 1 19.46 -2.60 -33.12
CA MET A 1 20.45 -2.95 -32.08
C MET A 1 19.68 -3.12 -30.78
N SER A 2 19.42 -4.35 -30.37
CA SER A 2 18.75 -4.62 -29.09
C SER A 2 19.67 -4.16 -27.97
N ALA A 3 19.22 -3.21 -27.16
CA ALA A 3 19.93 -2.89 -25.92
C ALA A 3 20.02 -4.17 -25.09
N ALA A 4 21.19 -4.45 -24.51
CA ALA A 4 21.33 -5.56 -23.58
C ALA A 4 20.31 -5.37 -22.46
N THR A 5 19.41 -6.33 -22.31
CA THR A 5 18.36 -6.32 -21.29
C THR A 5 18.97 -6.72 -19.95
N ASP A 6 18.79 -5.89 -18.93
CA ASP A 6 19.25 -6.14 -17.55
C ASP A 6 18.42 -7.22 -16.82
N GLY A 7 17.70 -8.06 -17.58
CA GLY A 7 16.78 -9.09 -17.08
C GLY A 7 15.34 -8.92 -17.54
N VAL A 8 14.44 -9.61 -16.84
CA VAL A 8 13.00 -9.65 -17.11
C VAL A 8 12.27 -8.93 -15.99
N TYR A 9 11.54 -7.85 -16.32
CA TYR A 9 10.69 -7.15 -15.37
C TYR A 9 9.38 -7.91 -15.18
N VAL A 10 9.03 -8.21 -13.93
CA VAL A 10 7.82 -8.98 -13.58
C VAL A 10 6.79 -8.05 -12.97
N TYR A 11 5.61 -7.97 -13.60
CA TYR A 11 4.52 -7.09 -13.15
C TYR A 11 3.56 -7.82 -12.22
N ALA A 12 3.13 -9.01 -12.62
CA ALA A 12 2.08 -9.75 -11.92
C ALA A 12 2.17 -11.25 -12.19
N ILE A 13 1.55 -12.03 -11.31
CA ILE A 13 1.18 -13.43 -11.55
C ILE A 13 -0.35 -13.52 -11.62
N LEU A 14 -0.85 -14.26 -12.60
CA LEU A 14 -2.26 -14.45 -12.96
C LEU A 14 -2.56 -15.96 -13.09
N ARG A 15 -3.85 -16.29 -13.29
CA ARG A 15 -4.26 -17.61 -13.78
C ARG A 15 -3.88 -17.77 -15.25
N SER A 16 -3.60 -19.01 -15.65
CA SER A 16 -3.37 -19.36 -17.06
C SER A 16 -4.54 -18.92 -17.96
N ALA A 17 -4.24 -18.54 -19.20
CA ALA A 17 -5.19 -18.06 -20.19
C ALA A 17 -5.90 -16.73 -19.82
N THR A 18 -5.26 -15.89 -19.01
CA THR A 18 -5.78 -14.53 -18.75
C THR A 18 -5.37 -13.62 -19.91
N ALA A 19 -6.34 -12.96 -20.54
CA ALA A 19 -6.05 -12.04 -21.64
C ALA A 19 -5.33 -10.78 -21.12
N LEU A 20 -4.27 -10.34 -21.82
CA LEU A 20 -3.70 -9.02 -21.55
C LEU A 20 -4.67 -7.92 -22.00
N PRO A 21 -4.82 -6.83 -21.21
CA PRO A 21 -5.63 -5.71 -21.61
C PRO A 21 -5.10 -5.10 -22.91
N LYS A 22 -6.02 -4.76 -23.84
CA LYS A 22 -5.65 -4.14 -25.13
C LYS A 22 -4.90 -2.83 -24.91
N ASP A 23 -3.86 -2.55 -25.69
CA ASP A 23 -3.06 -1.32 -25.56
C ASP A 23 -2.40 -1.14 -24.17
N ALA A 24 -2.26 -2.21 -23.39
CA ALA A 24 -1.45 -2.19 -22.20
C ALA A 24 0.03 -2.05 -22.55
N VAL A 25 0.73 -1.20 -21.81
CA VAL A 25 2.16 -0.94 -22.01
C VAL A 25 2.91 -1.10 -20.69
N GLY A 26 4.16 -1.56 -20.80
CA GLY A 26 5.04 -1.76 -19.66
C GLY A 26 5.79 -0.50 -19.23
N VAL A 27 6.58 -0.67 -18.19
CA VAL A 27 7.48 0.33 -17.62
C VAL A 27 8.64 0.61 -18.59
N GLY A 28 8.93 1.90 -18.85
CA GLY A 28 10.04 2.29 -19.70
C GLY A 28 9.81 3.58 -20.48
N SER A 29 10.83 4.00 -21.22
CA SER A 29 10.77 5.09 -22.19
C SER A 29 11.69 4.76 -23.38
N PRO A 30 11.15 4.27 -24.50
CA PRO A 30 9.73 4.04 -24.79
C PRO A 30 9.09 2.96 -23.89
N PRO A 31 7.76 2.95 -23.71
CA PRO A 31 7.08 1.91 -22.93
C PRO A 31 7.41 0.51 -23.45
N ALA A 32 7.69 -0.42 -22.53
CA ALA A 32 8.10 -1.77 -22.91
C ALA A 32 6.90 -2.59 -23.45
N ALA A 33 7.16 -3.47 -24.41
CA ALA A 33 6.17 -4.43 -24.87
C ALA A 33 5.94 -5.49 -23.79
N LEU A 34 4.67 -5.70 -23.44
CA LEU A 34 4.26 -6.73 -22.49
C LEU A 34 4.14 -8.08 -23.18
N ARG A 35 4.44 -9.14 -22.44
CA ARG A 35 4.19 -10.52 -22.84
C ARG A 35 3.81 -11.36 -21.62
N VAL A 36 3.28 -12.54 -21.90
CA VAL A 36 2.92 -13.52 -20.87
C VAL A 36 3.79 -14.75 -21.03
N ILE A 37 4.33 -15.24 -19.92
CA ILE A 37 5.02 -16.53 -19.84
C ILE A 37 4.29 -17.40 -18.82
N GLY A 38 4.05 -18.67 -19.16
CA GLY A 38 3.16 -19.54 -18.40
C GLY A 38 3.83 -20.81 -17.90
N GLN A 39 3.41 -21.28 -16.74
CA GLN A 39 3.78 -22.56 -16.16
C GLN A 39 2.57 -23.15 -15.43
N GLY A 40 2.07 -24.29 -15.93
CA GLY A 40 0.91 -24.96 -15.35
C GLY A 40 -0.34 -24.08 -15.33
N LEU A 41 -0.89 -23.85 -14.14
CA LEU A 41 -2.11 -23.06 -13.87
C LEU A 41 -1.84 -21.55 -13.79
N LEU A 42 -0.60 -21.11 -13.96
CA LEU A 42 -0.16 -19.75 -13.70
C LEU A 42 0.53 -19.11 -14.89
N GLU A 43 0.39 -17.80 -14.97
CA GLU A 43 1.02 -16.95 -15.97
C GLU A 43 1.63 -15.73 -15.31
N ALA A 44 2.84 -15.34 -15.74
CA ALA A 44 3.46 -14.08 -15.33
C ALA A 44 3.37 -13.06 -16.47
N VAL A 45 2.92 -11.85 -16.13
CA VAL A 45 3.00 -10.70 -17.04
C VAL A 45 4.38 -10.08 -16.89
N VAL A 46 5.12 -10.03 -17.99
CA VAL A 46 6.51 -9.60 -18.01
C VAL A 46 6.81 -8.67 -19.17
N SER A 47 7.94 -7.99 -19.07
CA SER A 47 8.59 -7.30 -20.19
C SER A 47 10.09 -7.42 -20.04
N ASP A 48 10.81 -6.95 -21.05
CA ASP A 48 12.24 -6.69 -20.87
C ASP A 48 12.41 -5.59 -19.81
N ALA A 49 13.40 -5.74 -18.93
CA ALA A 49 13.71 -4.72 -17.94
C ALA A 49 14.33 -3.50 -18.64
N PRO A 50 13.83 -2.28 -18.39
CA PRO A 50 14.41 -1.09 -18.99
C PRO A 50 15.81 -0.84 -18.41
N PRO A 51 16.77 -0.40 -19.25
CA PRO A 51 18.11 -0.12 -18.79
C PRO A 51 18.09 1.00 -17.74
N LYS A 52 18.80 0.80 -16.63
CA LYS A 52 18.83 1.75 -15.48
C LYS A 52 17.44 2.04 -14.91
N LEU A 53 16.70 1.00 -14.55
CA LEU A 53 15.41 1.11 -13.88
C LEU A 53 15.49 2.07 -12.67
N ARG A 54 14.64 3.09 -12.67
CA ARG A 54 14.47 4.04 -11.56
C ARG A 54 12.99 4.23 -11.30
N ALA A 55 12.63 4.46 -10.03
CA ALA A 55 11.26 4.76 -9.62
C ALA A 55 10.82 6.18 -10.04
N ARG A 56 10.74 6.44 -11.36
CA ARG A 56 10.19 7.68 -11.89
C ARG A 56 8.67 7.64 -11.78
N ARG A 57 8.03 8.80 -11.54
CA ARG A 57 6.56 8.91 -11.43
C ARG A 57 5.82 8.23 -12.58
N ARG A 58 6.24 8.46 -13.83
CA ARG A 58 5.63 7.83 -15.01
C ARG A 58 5.70 6.30 -14.94
N ASP A 59 6.84 5.75 -14.54
CA ASP A 59 7.06 4.31 -14.51
C ASP A 59 6.25 3.66 -13.37
N LEU A 60 6.18 4.33 -12.20
CA LEU A 60 5.32 3.90 -11.10
C LEU A 60 3.83 3.89 -11.49
N LEU A 61 3.38 4.93 -12.20
CA LEU A 61 2.00 5.01 -12.69
C LEU A 61 1.73 3.94 -13.75
N ALA A 62 2.60 3.75 -14.73
CA ALA A 62 2.43 2.71 -15.75
C ALA A 62 2.33 1.30 -15.15
N HIS A 63 3.18 0.99 -14.16
CA HIS A 63 3.11 -0.26 -13.40
C HIS A 63 1.77 -0.42 -12.68
N GLN A 64 1.34 0.61 -11.96
CA GLN A 64 0.09 0.57 -11.20
C GLN A 64 -1.14 0.47 -12.13
N ASP A 65 -1.17 1.24 -13.22
CA ASP A 65 -2.26 1.25 -14.18
C ASP A 65 -2.41 -0.13 -14.85
N LEU A 66 -1.30 -0.78 -15.21
CA LEU A 66 -1.33 -2.15 -15.72
C LEU A 66 -1.98 -3.11 -14.72
N LEU A 67 -1.55 -3.06 -13.45
CA LEU A 67 -2.08 -3.94 -12.40
C LEU A 67 -3.57 -3.73 -12.14
N MET A 68 -4.00 -2.46 -12.14
CA MET A 68 -5.42 -2.13 -11.98
C MET A 68 -6.26 -2.70 -13.11
N ARG A 69 -5.80 -2.54 -14.36
CA ARG A 69 -6.49 -3.07 -15.55
C ARG A 69 -6.53 -4.60 -15.55
N LEU A 70 -5.45 -5.26 -15.18
CA LEU A 70 -5.43 -6.72 -15.00
C LEU A 70 -6.43 -7.17 -13.93
N ALA A 71 -6.56 -6.40 -12.85
CA ALA A 71 -7.47 -6.70 -11.75
C ALA A 71 -8.95 -6.52 -12.11
N ASP A 72 -9.27 -5.85 -13.21
CA ASP A 72 -10.62 -5.75 -13.74
C ASP A 72 -11.07 -7.04 -14.46
N ASP A 73 -10.12 -7.80 -15.03
CA ASP A 73 -10.37 -9.04 -15.77
C ASP A 73 -10.24 -10.31 -14.90
N GLY A 74 -9.57 -10.23 -13.75
CA GLY A 74 -9.41 -11.38 -12.85
C GLY A 74 -8.57 -11.12 -11.60
N PRO A 75 -8.36 -12.13 -10.73
CA PRO A 75 -7.45 -12.00 -9.60
C PRO A 75 -6.01 -11.78 -10.07
N VAL A 76 -5.29 -10.91 -9.36
CA VAL A 76 -3.91 -10.55 -9.67
C VAL A 76 -3.05 -10.70 -8.41
N LEU A 77 -1.88 -11.33 -8.52
CA LEU A 77 -0.81 -11.19 -7.55
C LEU A 77 0.13 -10.08 -8.00
N PRO A 78 -0.02 -8.85 -7.48
CA PRO A 78 0.80 -7.74 -7.91
C PRO A 78 2.24 -7.89 -7.42
N MET A 79 3.21 -7.79 -8.33
CA MET A 79 4.61 -7.63 -7.96
C MET A 79 4.86 -6.17 -7.57
N ARG A 80 5.75 -5.95 -6.60
CA ARG A 80 6.21 -4.60 -6.27
C ARG A 80 6.95 -3.99 -7.46
N PHE A 81 6.96 -2.65 -7.53
CA PHE A 81 7.72 -1.98 -8.56
C PHE A 81 9.20 -2.38 -8.50
N GLY A 82 9.75 -2.77 -9.64
CA GLY A 82 11.15 -3.10 -9.83
C GLY A 82 11.56 -4.51 -9.47
N MET A 83 10.61 -5.44 -9.45
CA MET A 83 10.94 -6.86 -9.46
C MET A 83 11.51 -7.26 -10.82
N VAL A 84 12.82 -7.49 -10.87
CA VAL A 84 13.54 -7.94 -12.07
C VAL A 84 14.17 -9.30 -11.80
N ALA A 85 13.85 -10.28 -12.63
CA ALA A 85 14.47 -11.60 -12.66
C ALA A 85 15.63 -11.63 -13.67
N ALA A 86 16.57 -12.57 -13.50
CA ALA A 86 17.69 -12.72 -14.42
C ALA A 86 17.24 -13.03 -15.86
N ASP A 87 16.24 -13.91 -15.98
CA ASP A 87 15.68 -14.36 -17.25
C ASP A 87 14.26 -14.93 -17.04
N GLU A 88 13.59 -15.31 -18.13
CA GLU A 88 12.25 -15.91 -18.09
C GLU A 88 12.25 -17.27 -17.40
N GLN A 89 13.34 -18.04 -17.55
CA GLN A 89 13.46 -19.36 -16.95
C GLN A 89 13.43 -19.30 -15.42
N THR A 90 14.03 -18.26 -14.84
CA THR A 90 13.98 -17.96 -13.41
C THR A 90 12.54 -17.70 -12.95
N VAL A 91 11.75 -16.97 -13.74
CA VAL A 91 10.34 -16.70 -13.44
C VAL A 91 9.52 -17.98 -13.51
N LEU A 92 9.69 -18.78 -14.57
CA LEU A 92 8.99 -20.05 -14.75
C LEU A 92 9.31 -21.05 -13.64
N ALA A 93 10.57 -21.15 -13.22
CA ALA A 93 11.00 -22.00 -12.11
C ALA A 93 10.34 -21.57 -10.79
N GLN A 94 10.24 -20.26 -10.54
CA GLN A 94 9.54 -19.75 -9.35
C GLN A 94 8.04 -20.05 -9.38
N LEU A 95 7.39 -19.93 -10.54
CA LEU A 95 5.98 -20.31 -10.70
C LEU A 95 5.76 -21.80 -10.42
N ALA A 96 6.65 -22.67 -10.92
CA ALA A 96 6.57 -24.11 -10.68
C ALA A 96 6.77 -24.46 -9.20
N ALA A 97 7.69 -23.78 -8.51
CA ALA A 97 8.07 -24.10 -7.14
C ALA A 97 6.95 -23.88 -6.12
N ASP A 98 6.08 -22.87 -6.32
CA ASP A 98 4.98 -22.54 -5.42
C ASP A 98 3.63 -22.36 -6.16
N GLU A 99 3.40 -23.22 -7.16
CA GLU A 99 2.20 -23.12 -8.01
C GLU A 99 0.91 -23.13 -7.18
N SER A 100 0.84 -24.05 -6.21
CA SER A 100 -0.32 -24.20 -5.33
C SER A 100 -0.53 -23.00 -4.39
N GLY A 101 0.56 -22.40 -3.88
CA GLY A 101 0.49 -21.22 -3.01
C GLY A 101 0.03 -19.97 -3.74
N TYR A 102 0.54 -19.75 -4.96
CA TYR A 102 0.07 -18.67 -5.83
C TYR A 102 -1.39 -18.87 -6.25
N ALA A 103 -1.76 -20.08 -6.69
CA ALA A 103 -3.14 -20.41 -7.04
C ALA A 103 -4.11 -20.14 -5.88
N ALA A 104 -3.80 -20.64 -4.69
CA ALA A 104 -4.62 -20.41 -3.50
C ALA A 104 -4.71 -18.92 -3.12
N THR A 105 -3.63 -18.15 -3.33
CA THR A 105 -3.66 -16.71 -3.08
C THR A 105 -4.52 -15.98 -4.10
N LEU A 106 -4.43 -16.33 -5.39
CA LEU A 106 -5.31 -15.79 -6.43
C LEU A 106 -6.79 -16.06 -6.10
N ASP A 107 -7.12 -17.27 -5.64
CA ASP A 107 -8.50 -17.62 -5.23
C ASP A 107 -8.97 -16.77 -4.05
N ARG A 108 -8.09 -16.48 -3.09
CA ARG A 108 -8.38 -15.54 -1.99
C ARG A 108 -8.50 -14.09 -2.44
N LEU A 109 -8.01 -13.70 -3.61
CA LEU A 109 -8.08 -12.32 -4.09
C LEU A 109 -9.15 -12.12 -5.16
N ALA A 110 -9.78 -13.20 -5.63
CA ALA A 110 -10.83 -13.13 -6.64
C ALA A 110 -11.97 -12.20 -6.22
N GLY A 111 -12.29 -11.24 -7.09
CA GLY A 111 -13.36 -10.25 -6.87
C GLY A 111 -13.07 -9.24 -5.75
N ARG A 112 -11.82 -9.10 -5.31
CA ARG A 112 -11.43 -8.27 -4.16
C ARG A 112 -10.40 -7.22 -4.56
N ILE A 113 -10.38 -6.14 -3.79
CA ILE A 113 -9.47 -5.00 -3.93
C ILE A 113 -8.89 -4.63 -2.58
N GLU A 114 -7.78 -3.89 -2.59
CA GLU A 114 -7.20 -3.34 -1.36
C GLU A 114 -7.62 -1.87 -1.18
N ILE A 115 -7.98 -1.52 0.05
CA ILE A 115 -8.14 -0.14 0.50
C ILE A 115 -7.20 0.07 1.67
N ASN A 116 -6.32 1.05 1.56
CA ASN A 116 -5.41 1.42 2.63
C ASN A 116 -5.97 2.61 3.43
N VAL A 117 -5.93 2.52 4.75
CA VAL A 117 -6.35 3.57 5.67
C VAL A 117 -5.18 3.95 6.57
N LYS A 118 -4.85 5.24 6.56
CA LYS A 118 -3.82 5.85 7.39
C LYS A 118 -4.45 6.81 8.38
N VAL A 119 -3.92 6.81 9.59
CA VAL A 119 -4.32 7.72 10.66
C VAL A 119 -3.07 8.45 11.13
N LEU A 120 -3.14 9.77 11.07
CA LEU A 120 -2.09 10.68 11.50
C LEU A 120 -2.63 11.59 12.60
N PRO A 121 -1.77 12.14 13.46
CA PRO A 121 -2.16 13.19 14.39
C PRO A 121 -2.80 14.39 13.68
N ALA A 122 -3.86 14.95 14.27
CA ALA A 122 -4.56 16.09 13.69
C ALA A 122 -3.65 17.32 13.57
N GLN A 123 -3.61 17.91 12.37
CA GLN A 123 -2.91 19.17 12.12
C GLN A 123 -3.83 20.31 12.55
N ASN A 124 -3.38 21.17 13.48
CA ASN A 124 -4.12 22.31 14.05
C ASN A 124 -5.13 22.00 15.17
N ALA A 125 -4.94 20.93 15.94
CA ALA A 125 -5.81 20.60 17.08
C ALA A 125 -5.39 21.20 18.43
N LEU A 126 -4.48 22.20 18.46
CA LEU A 126 -3.88 22.68 19.71
C LEU A 126 -4.91 23.26 20.69
N GLU A 127 -5.92 23.97 20.20
CA GLU A 127 -6.94 24.56 21.06
C GLU A 127 -7.82 23.50 21.73
N ALA A 128 -8.33 22.53 20.94
CA ALA A 128 -9.07 21.37 21.44
C ALA A 128 -8.21 20.53 22.41
N LEU A 129 -6.94 20.31 22.05
CA LEU A 129 -5.96 19.60 22.88
C LEU A 129 -5.79 20.28 24.24
N VAL A 130 -5.63 21.60 24.26
CA VAL A 130 -5.51 22.37 25.51
C VAL A 130 -6.83 22.30 26.29
N ALA A 131 -8.00 22.37 25.65
CA ALA A 131 -9.29 22.31 26.34
C ALA A 131 -9.49 20.99 27.10
N GLU A 132 -8.97 19.89 26.57
CA GLU A 132 -9.22 18.54 27.09
C GLU A 132 -8.06 17.99 27.93
N GLU A 133 -6.80 18.24 27.56
CA GLU A 133 -5.62 17.69 28.25
C GLU A 133 -5.13 18.56 29.43
N LYS A 134 -5.43 18.11 30.66
CA LYS A 134 -5.00 18.81 31.89
C LYS A 134 -3.49 19.02 31.96
N ASN A 135 -2.69 18.01 31.59
CA ASN A 135 -1.23 18.09 31.63
C ASN A 135 -0.69 19.17 30.67
N VAL A 136 -1.21 19.21 29.43
CA VAL A 136 -0.83 20.24 28.45
C VAL A 136 -1.21 21.64 28.95
N ARG A 137 -2.39 21.81 29.56
CA ARG A 137 -2.78 23.09 30.20
C ARG A 137 -1.79 23.52 31.28
N GLN A 138 -1.41 22.60 32.16
CA GLN A 138 -0.51 22.88 33.28
C GLN A 138 0.89 23.26 32.79
N LEU A 139 1.45 22.50 31.85
CA LEU A 139 2.76 22.79 31.26
C LEU A 139 2.75 24.09 30.47
N ARG A 140 1.67 24.40 29.73
CA ARG A 140 1.51 25.68 29.02
C ARG A 140 1.48 26.86 30.00
N ALA A 141 0.77 26.73 31.12
CA ALA A 141 0.75 27.76 32.16
C ALA A 141 2.10 27.93 32.85
N ALA A 142 2.83 26.83 33.10
CA ALA A 142 4.17 26.86 33.68
C ALA A 142 5.18 27.53 32.74
N ALA A 143 5.19 27.16 31.45
CA ALA A 143 6.08 27.75 30.44
C ALA A 143 5.81 29.25 30.22
N ARG A 144 4.56 29.71 30.40
CA ARG A 144 4.21 31.15 30.38
C ARG A 144 4.74 31.91 31.59
N ARG A 145 4.71 31.30 32.78
CA ARG A 145 5.18 31.92 34.02
C ARG A 145 6.70 31.96 34.12
N ASN A 146 7.38 30.91 33.64
CA ASN A 146 8.83 30.84 33.64
C ASN A 146 9.32 30.32 32.27
N PRO A 147 9.48 31.22 31.28
CA PRO A 147 9.96 30.84 29.96
C PRO A 147 11.39 30.32 30.02
N GLY A 148 11.65 29.18 29.37
CA GLY A 148 12.98 28.58 29.31
C GLY A 148 13.02 27.42 28.31
N TYR A 149 14.21 27.08 27.83
CA TYR A 149 14.39 26.01 26.83
C TYR A 149 13.79 24.68 27.30
N GLU A 150 14.08 24.26 28.53
CA GLU A 150 13.55 23.02 29.10
C GLU A 150 12.02 23.03 29.20
N ALA A 151 11.43 24.16 29.59
CA ALA A 151 9.97 24.30 29.67
C ALA A 151 9.31 24.19 28.29
N SER A 152 9.94 24.76 27.25
CA SER A 152 9.49 24.64 25.86
C SER A 152 9.59 23.21 25.34
N VAL A 153 10.70 22.50 25.63
CA VAL A 153 10.87 21.09 25.25
C VAL A 153 9.80 20.22 25.90
N ARG A 154 9.62 20.31 27.22
CA ARG A 154 8.61 19.52 27.95
C ARG A 154 7.19 19.79 27.48
N LEU A 155 6.87 21.05 27.15
CA LEU A 155 5.57 21.39 26.56
C LEU A 155 5.39 20.77 25.17
N GLY A 156 6.43 20.84 24.32
CA GLY A 156 6.42 20.24 22.99
C GLY A 156 6.22 18.72 23.03
N GLU A 157 6.97 18.02 23.88
CA GLU A 157 6.83 16.57 24.11
C GLU A 157 5.43 16.19 24.60
N ALA A 158 4.89 16.96 25.56
CA ALA A 158 3.54 16.72 26.07
C ALA A 158 2.46 16.92 25.02
N ILE A 159 2.62 17.91 24.14
CA ILE A 159 1.71 18.16 23.01
C ILE A 159 1.80 17.00 22.01
N ALA A 160 3.01 16.66 21.55
CA ALA A 160 3.22 15.59 20.57
C ALA A 160 2.65 14.25 21.07
N GLY A 161 3.00 13.85 22.29
CA GLY A 161 2.50 12.61 22.88
C GLY A 161 0.99 12.61 23.10
N ALA A 162 0.36 13.76 23.37
CA ALA A 162 -1.08 13.85 23.49
C ALA A 162 -1.81 13.75 22.14
N LEU A 163 -1.25 14.37 21.09
CA LEU A 163 -1.76 14.24 19.72
C LEU A 163 -1.65 12.78 19.23
N ASP A 164 -0.52 12.11 19.48
CA ASP A 164 -0.34 10.71 19.11
C ASP A 164 -1.34 9.78 19.82
N ARG A 165 -1.57 9.99 21.13
CA ARG A 165 -2.56 9.18 21.88
C ARG A 165 -3.98 9.35 21.34
N ARG A 166 -4.38 10.58 20.99
CA ARG A 166 -5.70 10.85 20.40
C ARG A 166 -5.85 10.18 19.05
N ALA A 167 -4.84 10.31 18.22
CA ALA A 167 -4.85 9.69 16.91
C ALA A 167 -4.88 8.16 17.02
N ALA A 168 -4.12 7.57 17.95
CA ALA A 168 -4.14 6.14 18.20
C ALA A 168 -5.51 5.66 18.69
N ALA A 169 -6.16 6.40 19.58
CA ALA A 169 -7.52 6.09 20.04
C ALA A 169 -8.55 6.15 18.89
N ALA A 170 -8.46 7.18 18.03
CA ALA A 170 -9.26 7.27 16.81
C ALA A 170 -8.97 6.10 15.87
N GLY A 171 -7.70 5.74 15.67
CA GLY A 171 -7.28 4.60 14.85
C GLY A 171 -7.88 3.27 15.34
N GLN A 172 -7.84 3.00 16.64
CA GLN A 172 -8.49 1.80 17.20
C GLN A 172 -10.00 1.79 16.96
N HIS A 173 -10.66 2.94 17.02
CA HIS A 173 -12.08 3.03 16.71
C HIS A 173 -12.35 2.73 15.23
N ILE A 174 -11.56 3.31 14.33
CA ILE A 174 -11.66 3.06 12.89
C ILE A 174 -11.47 1.58 12.57
N LEU A 175 -10.48 0.91 13.17
CA LEU A 175 -10.27 -0.53 12.99
C LEU A 175 -11.52 -1.33 13.39
N ARG A 176 -12.11 -1.04 14.56
CA ARG A 176 -13.32 -1.72 15.03
C ARG A 176 -14.51 -1.53 14.10
N GLU A 177 -14.63 -0.34 13.51
CA GLU A 177 -15.73 -0.02 12.60
C GLU A 177 -15.51 -0.61 11.20
N LEU A 178 -14.30 -0.54 10.65
CA LEU A 178 -14.02 -0.96 9.28
C LEU A 178 -13.75 -2.46 9.14
N ALA A 179 -13.13 -3.11 10.12
CA ALA A 179 -12.76 -4.53 10.02
C ALA A 179 -13.94 -5.47 9.71
N PRO A 180 -15.16 -5.29 10.28
CA PRO A 180 -16.31 -6.13 9.94
C PRO A 180 -16.79 -6.02 8.49
N ALA A 181 -16.46 -4.93 7.80
CA ALA A 181 -16.79 -4.72 6.39
C ALA A 181 -15.68 -5.20 5.43
N ALA A 182 -14.58 -5.74 5.96
CA ALA A 182 -13.47 -6.28 5.20
C ALA A 182 -13.40 -7.81 5.33
N ARG A 183 -12.82 -8.47 4.32
CA ARG A 183 -12.52 -9.90 4.34
C ARG A 183 -11.25 -10.23 5.12
N ALA A 184 -10.30 -9.29 5.14
CA ALA A 184 -9.07 -9.38 5.90
C ALA A 184 -8.53 -7.96 6.14
N ALA A 185 -7.67 -7.83 7.15
CA ALA A 185 -6.85 -6.65 7.38
C ALA A 185 -5.38 -7.07 7.50
N ALA A 186 -4.47 -6.22 7.06
CA ALA A 186 -3.03 -6.43 7.17
C ALA A 186 -2.32 -5.10 7.45
N PRO A 187 -1.35 -5.07 8.38
CA PRO A 187 -0.61 -3.86 8.67
C PRO A 187 0.25 -3.47 7.46
N GLY A 188 0.18 -2.21 7.09
CA GLY A 188 1.08 -1.62 6.11
C GLY A 188 2.48 -1.35 6.68
N PRO A 189 3.45 -0.94 5.84
CA PRO A 189 4.77 -0.55 6.31
C PRO A 189 4.69 0.64 7.27
N GLU A 190 5.67 0.77 8.15
CA GLU A 190 5.77 1.92 9.04
C GLU A 190 5.91 3.22 8.24
N VAL A 191 5.12 4.24 8.60
CA VAL A 191 5.14 5.56 7.98
C VAL A 191 5.43 6.58 9.08
N PRO A 192 6.53 7.36 9.00
CA PRO A 192 6.85 8.36 10.01
C PRO A 192 5.69 9.34 10.26
N GLY A 193 5.35 9.53 11.53
CA GLY A 193 4.22 10.39 11.95
C GLY A 193 2.83 9.78 11.74
N CYS A 194 2.74 8.52 11.32
CA CYS A 194 1.48 7.78 11.17
C CYS A 194 1.30 6.87 12.39
N VAL A 195 0.16 6.96 13.07
CA VAL A 195 -0.14 6.10 14.24
C VAL A 195 -0.82 4.78 13.85
N LEU A 196 -1.42 4.73 12.65
CA LEU A 196 -1.98 3.52 12.06
C LEU A 196 -1.80 3.57 10.54
N ASN A 197 -1.36 2.47 9.95
CA ASN A 197 -1.35 2.25 8.51
C ASN A 197 -1.85 0.83 8.26
N GLU A 198 -3.13 0.69 7.92
CA GLU A 198 -3.79 -0.61 7.79
C GLU A 198 -4.35 -0.77 6.38
N SER A 199 -4.14 -1.93 5.78
CA SER A 199 -4.77 -2.30 4.51
C SER A 199 -5.91 -3.27 4.75
N PHE A 200 -7.01 -3.08 4.03
CA PHE A 200 -8.21 -3.90 4.10
C PHE A 200 -8.46 -4.58 2.75
N LEU A 201 -8.73 -5.87 2.78
CA LEU A 201 -9.17 -6.64 1.63
C LEU A 201 -10.70 -6.55 1.57
N VAL A 202 -11.22 -5.87 0.56
CA VAL A 202 -12.65 -5.56 0.45
C VAL A 202 -13.18 -6.19 -0.83
N ASP A 203 -14.40 -6.71 -0.80
CA ASP A 203 -15.06 -7.15 -2.02
C ASP A 203 -15.25 -5.94 -2.95
N ARG A 204 -14.95 -6.10 -4.23
CA ARG A 204 -14.96 -4.98 -5.19
C ARG A 204 -16.34 -4.31 -5.28
N ALA A 205 -17.43 -5.07 -5.12
CA ALA A 205 -18.79 -4.54 -5.11
C ALA A 205 -19.08 -3.64 -3.90
N GLU A 206 -18.36 -3.80 -2.79
CA GLU A 206 -18.55 -3.07 -1.54
C GLU A 206 -17.54 -1.91 -1.37
N SER A 207 -16.68 -1.66 -2.37
CA SER A 207 -15.57 -0.71 -2.24
C SER A 207 -16.03 0.72 -1.97
N GLU A 208 -17.09 1.16 -2.65
CA GLU A 208 -17.64 2.52 -2.48
C GLU A 208 -18.26 2.70 -1.09
N ALA A 209 -19.01 1.71 -0.61
CA ALA A 209 -19.60 1.71 0.72
C ALA A 209 -18.51 1.75 1.81
N PHE A 210 -17.45 0.96 1.63
CA PHE A 210 -16.30 0.96 2.55
C PHE A 210 -15.61 2.33 2.60
N LEU A 211 -15.32 2.94 1.44
CA LEU A 211 -14.70 4.27 1.37
C LEU A 211 -15.59 5.35 1.99
N SER A 212 -16.89 5.32 1.75
CA SER A 212 -17.85 6.25 2.35
C SER A 212 -17.89 6.14 3.87
N ARG A 213 -17.83 4.91 4.42
CA ARG A 213 -17.73 4.68 5.87
C ARG A 213 -16.41 5.23 6.43
N ALA A 214 -15.29 4.96 5.77
CA ALA A 214 -13.99 5.50 6.18
C ALA A 214 -13.97 7.04 6.17
N GLN A 215 -14.57 7.66 5.16
CA GLN A 215 -14.70 9.12 5.08
C GLN A 215 -15.59 9.70 6.19
N SER A 216 -16.70 9.04 6.53
CA SER A 216 -17.61 9.45 7.59
C SER A 216 -16.95 9.38 8.97
N LEU A 217 -16.16 8.33 9.22
CA LEU A 217 -15.30 8.24 10.41
C LEU A 217 -14.24 9.35 10.40
N GLY A 218 -13.65 9.62 9.24
CA GLY A 218 -12.78 10.76 8.98
C GLY A 218 -13.34 12.09 9.49
N ALA A 219 -14.57 12.40 9.11
CA ALA A 219 -15.26 13.61 9.54
C ALA A 219 -15.54 13.64 11.05
N THR A 220 -15.91 12.49 11.62
CA THR A 220 -16.20 12.35 13.06
C THR A 220 -14.99 12.61 13.93
N PHE A 221 -13.80 12.15 13.52
CA PHE A 221 -12.57 12.25 14.31
C PHE A 221 -11.66 13.41 13.89
N ARG A 222 -12.13 14.38 13.09
CA ARG A 222 -11.29 15.43 12.49
C ARG A 222 -10.44 16.25 13.47
N GLU A 223 -10.89 16.39 14.72
CA GLU A 223 -10.16 17.11 15.78
C GLU A 223 -9.12 16.25 16.49
N HIS A 224 -9.21 14.92 16.33
CA HIS A 224 -8.38 13.93 17.01
C HIS A 224 -7.33 13.33 16.07
N ALA A 225 -7.68 13.16 14.79
CA ALA A 225 -6.81 12.57 13.79
C ALA A 225 -7.11 13.12 12.39
N GLU A 226 -6.07 13.10 11.55
CA GLU A 226 -6.21 13.16 10.11
C GLU A 226 -6.29 11.72 9.57
N ILE A 227 -7.43 11.38 8.94
CA ILE A 227 -7.68 10.05 8.41
C ILE A 227 -7.63 10.12 6.89
N ARG A 228 -6.78 9.31 6.28
CA ARG A 228 -6.58 9.24 4.83
C ARG A 228 -6.89 7.83 4.35
N SER A 229 -7.82 7.70 3.42
CA SER A 229 -8.13 6.44 2.74
C SER A 229 -7.71 6.49 1.27
N VAL A 230 -7.06 5.44 0.78
CA VAL A 230 -6.63 5.31 -0.61
C VAL A 230 -7.05 3.95 -1.15
N GLY A 231 -7.76 3.95 -2.28
CA GLY A 231 -8.19 2.76 -2.99
C GLY A 231 -9.14 3.12 -4.14
N PRO A 232 -9.47 2.16 -5.01
CA PRO A 232 -9.00 0.76 -5.03
C PRO A 232 -7.51 0.65 -5.38
N LEU A 233 -6.81 -0.28 -4.73
CA LEU A 233 -5.41 -0.62 -4.99
C LEU A 233 -5.29 -2.11 -5.40
N PRO A 234 -4.24 -2.48 -6.15
CA PRO A 234 -3.81 -3.87 -6.23
C PRO A 234 -3.52 -4.40 -4.82
N CYS A 235 -3.80 -5.69 -4.58
CA CYS A 235 -3.77 -6.30 -3.25
C CYS A 235 -2.36 -6.61 -2.71
N TYR A 236 -1.44 -5.65 -2.74
CA TYR A 236 -0.04 -5.82 -2.32
C TYR A 236 0.12 -6.37 -0.91
N SER A 237 -0.73 -5.96 0.03
CA SER A 237 -0.62 -6.32 1.45
C SER A 237 -1.13 -7.73 1.74
N PHE A 238 -1.78 -8.36 0.76
CA PHE A 238 -2.39 -9.68 0.88
C PHE A 238 -1.71 -10.75 0.02
N VAL A 239 -0.57 -10.41 -0.58
CA VAL A 239 0.34 -11.36 -1.24
C VAL A 239 1.40 -11.83 -0.25
N SER A 240 1.63 -13.15 -0.16
CA SER A 240 2.66 -13.72 0.71
C SER A 240 4.07 -13.25 0.33
N ALA A 241 4.97 -13.16 1.31
CA ALA A 241 6.38 -12.81 1.09
C ALA A 241 7.15 -13.78 0.17
N GLN A 242 6.58 -14.97 -0.11
CA GLN A 242 7.13 -15.99 -1.01
C GLN A 242 6.95 -15.63 -2.50
N ALA A 243 6.07 -14.67 -2.82
CA ALA A 243 5.89 -14.10 -4.16
C ALA A 243 6.98 -13.09 -4.55
N ARG A 244 8.22 -13.32 -4.12
CA ARG A 244 9.38 -12.49 -4.44
C ARG A 244 10.30 -13.27 -5.36
N PRO A 245 10.34 -12.99 -6.67
CA PRO A 245 11.47 -13.44 -7.47
C PRO A 245 12.78 -12.94 -6.88
N VAL A 246 13.82 -13.77 -6.97
CA VAL A 246 15.18 -13.44 -6.51
C VAL A 246 15.65 -12.18 -7.23
N LEU A 247 15.88 -11.11 -6.48
CA LEU A 247 16.48 -9.88 -7.00
C LEU A 247 17.88 -10.21 -7.49
N VAL A 248 18.16 -9.98 -8.77
CA VAL A 248 19.55 -9.85 -9.20
C VAL A 248 20.09 -8.59 -8.55
N GLY A 249 21.01 -8.77 -7.60
CA GLY A 249 21.58 -7.69 -6.80
C GLY A 249 22.08 -6.55 -7.68
N GLY A 250 21.48 -5.38 -7.50
CA GLY A 250 22.09 -4.14 -7.94
C GLY A 250 23.39 -3.95 -7.16
N LYS A 251 24.52 -3.89 -7.87
CA LYS A 251 25.70 -3.20 -7.35
C LYS A 251 25.41 -1.71 -7.22
#